data_AF-A0A3D3IBZ0-F1
#
_entry.id   AF-A0A3D3IBZ0-F1
#
_cell.length_a   1.000
_cell.length_b   1.000
_cell.length_c   1.000
_cell.angle_alpha   90.00
_cell.angle_beta   90.00
_cell.angle_gamma   90.00
#
_symmetry.space_group_name_H-M   'P 1'
#
loop_
_entity.id
_entity.type
_entity.pdbx_description
1 polymer ?
#
loop_
_entity_poly.entity_id
_entity_poly.type
_entity_poly.pdbx_seq_one_letter_code
_entity_poly.pdbx_strand_id
1 'polypeptide(L)'
;IGSRVLGQKEKGSMTPQQIFGNWLATRLLKWFYGVKFTDLGPFRAVRFSSLLALDMQDKTYGWTVEMQLKAAKLKMRCVEVPVRYRKRIGFSKISGTVKGTILAGYKILYTIFKYL
;
A
#
# COMPACT_ATOMS: atom_id res chain seq x y z
N ILE A 1 1.00 -3.37 -9.87
CA ILE A 1 0.20 -2.83 -8.75
C ILE A 1 -0.88 -1.94 -9.34
N GLY A 2 -2.14 -2.11 -8.95
CA GLY A 2 -3.20 -1.19 -9.38
C GLY A 2 -3.08 0.13 -8.63
N SER A 3 -2.75 1.22 -9.32
CA SER A 3 -2.63 2.55 -8.73
C SER A 3 -3.93 3.33 -8.88
N ARG A 4 -4.56 3.65 -7.75
CA ARG A 4 -5.74 4.53 -7.64
C ARG A 4 -5.35 5.99 -7.73
N VAL A 5 -4.07 6.31 -7.54
CA VAL A 5 -3.51 7.67 -7.65
C VAL A 5 -3.27 8.03 -9.11
N LEU A 6 -2.76 7.08 -9.92
CA LEU A 6 -2.59 7.26 -11.36
C LEU A 6 -3.91 7.13 -12.15
N GLY A 7 -4.90 6.44 -11.59
CA GLY A 7 -6.20 6.22 -12.22
C GLY A 7 -7.25 7.29 -11.90
N GLN A 8 -8.45 7.10 -12.45
CA GLN A 8 -9.62 7.94 -12.14
C GLN A 8 -10.24 7.49 -10.82
N LYS A 9 -10.36 8.42 -9.87
CA LYS A 9 -11.03 8.19 -8.57
C LYS A 9 -12.29 9.04 -8.48
N GLU A 10 -13.39 8.44 -8.04
CA GLU A 10 -14.62 9.18 -7.77
C GLU A 10 -14.45 10.09 -6.54
N LYS A 11 -15.09 11.27 -6.54
CA LYS A 11 -15.01 12.20 -5.41
C LYS A 11 -15.60 11.54 -4.15
N GLY A 12 -14.83 11.54 -3.07
CA GLY A 12 -15.23 10.91 -1.80
C GLY A 12 -15.09 9.38 -1.77
N SER A 13 -14.42 8.76 -2.75
CA SER A 13 -14.12 7.32 -2.74
C SER A 13 -13.03 6.93 -1.74
N MET A 14 -12.19 7.89 -1.35
CA MET A 14 -11.13 7.73 -0.34
C MET A 14 -11.29 8.79 0.75
N THR A 15 -11.04 8.39 1.99
CA THR A 15 -11.01 9.33 3.11
C THR A 15 -9.71 10.14 3.11
N PRO A 16 -9.69 11.37 3.65
CA PRO A 16 -8.47 12.17 3.76
C PRO A 16 -7.33 11.42 4.46
N GLN A 17 -7.66 10.59 5.46
CA GLN A 17 -6.71 9.77 6.20
C GLN A 17 -6.05 8.71 5.29
N GLN A 18 -6.81 8.08 4.40
CA GLN A 18 -6.27 7.11 3.44
C GLN A 18 -5.33 7.78 2.43
N ILE A 19 -5.68 8.99 1.98
CA ILE A 19 -4.86 9.78 1.05
C ILE A 19 -3.52 10.13 1.72
N PHE A 20 -3.58 10.67 2.94
CA PHE A 20 -2.39 11.02 3.72
C PHE A 20 -1.53 9.80 4.04
N GLY A 21 -2.13 8.70 4.51
CA GLY A 21 -1.40 7.46 4.82
C GLY A 21 -0.70 6.88 3.60
N ASN A 22 -1.35 6.88 2.44
CA ASN A 22 -0.73 6.46 1.18
C ASN A 22 0.45 7.37 0.79
N TRP A 23 0.26 8.69 0.86
CA TRP A 23 1.31 9.66 0.53
C TRP A 23 2.52 9.53 1.46
N LEU A 24 2.28 9.37 2.77
CA LEU A 24 3.33 9.20 3.76
C LEU A 24 4.12 7.91 3.49
N ALA A 25 3.42 6.79 3.35
CA ALA A 25 4.08 5.50 3.17
C ALA A 25 4.85 5.41 1.85
N THR A 26 4.30 5.93 0.75
CA THR A 26 5.00 5.99 -0.54
C THR A 26 6.24 6.88 -0.50
N ARG A 27 6.19 8.01 0.24
CA ARG A 27 7.38 8.85 0.47
C ARG A 27 8.45 8.17 1.31
N LEU A 28 8.07 7.49 2.39
CA LEU A 28 9.01 6.77 3.23
C LEU A 28 9.68 5.62 2.48
N LEU A 29 8.92 4.87 1.66
CA LEU A 29 9.49 3.85 0.76
C LEU A 29 10.51 4.46 -0.21
N LYS A 30 10.25 5.65 -0.73
CA LYS A 30 11.19 6.37 -1.59
C LYS A 30 12.46 6.78 -0.85
N TRP A 31 12.34 7.33 0.36
CA TRP A 31 13.50 7.82 1.12
C TRP A 31 14.37 6.70 1.68
N PHE A 32 13.77 5.64 2.23
CA PHE A 32 14.52 4.58 2.89
C PHE A 32 14.95 3.44 1.96
N TYR A 33 14.17 3.16 0.91
CA TYR A 33 14.42 2.02 0.01
C TYR A 33 14.67 2.42 -1.43
N GLY A 34 14.70 3.72 -1.74
CA GLY A 34 14.98 4.23 -3.08
C GLY A 34 13.91 3.93 -4.13
N VAL A 35 12.75 3.40 -3.75
CA VAL A 35 11.71 2.97 -4.68
C VAL A 35 10.58 3.97 -4.84
N LYS A 36 10.12 4.14 -6.08
CA LYS A 36 9.03 5.07 -6.41
C LYS A 36 7.76 4.29 -6.68
N PHE A 37 6.83 4.37 -5.73
CA PHE A 37 5.44 3.92 -5.89
C PHE A 37 4.50 5.10 -5.66
N THR A 38 3.39 5.11 -6.39
CA THR A 38 2.34 6.13 -6.25
C THR A 38 1.21 5.65 -5.34
N ASP A 39 1.00 4.34 -5.23
CA ASP A 39 -0.06 3.78 -4.41
C ASP A 39 0.33 2.47 -3.72
N LEU A 40 -0.10 2.30 -2.47
CA LEU A 40 -0.17 1.03 -1.75
C LEU A 40 -1.45 0.27 -2.09
N GLY A 41 -1.88 0.34 -3.36
CA GLY A 41 -3.17 -0.15 -3.81
C GLY A 41 -3.40 -1.63 -3.45
N PRO A 42 -4.64 -2.01 -3.08
CA PRO A 42 -4.96 -3.37 -2.63
C PRO A 42 -4.90 -4.39 -3.76
N PHE A 43 -5.11 -3.96 -5.01
CA PHE A 43 -5.05 -4.84 -6.17
C PHE A 43 -3.61 -5.05 -6.64
N ARG A 44 -3.16 -6.31 -6.64
CA ARG A 44 -1.82 -6.71 -7.07
C ARG A 44 -1.90 -8.01 -7.87
N ALA A 45 -1.09 -8.06 -8.93
CA ALA A 45 -0.82 -9.27 -9.68
C ALA A 45 0.68 -9.54 -9.57
N VAL A 46 1.04 -10.80 -9.30
CA VAL A 46 2.41 -11.24 -9.10
C VAL A 46 2.54 -12.67 -9.62
N ARG A 47 3.71 -13.04 -10.16
CA ARG A 47 3.98 -14.45 -10.50
C ARG A 47 4.03 -15.27 -9.23
N PHE A 48 3.51 -16.49 -9.26
CA PHE A 48 3.49 -17.37 -8.09
C PHE A 48 4.89 -17.62 -7.51
N SER A 49 5.88 -17.89 -8.37
CA SER A 49 7.28 -18.05 -7.94
C SER A 49 7.85 -16.80 -7.25
N SER A 50 7.51 -15.61 -7.76
CA SER A 50 7.89 -14.35 -7.11
C SER A 50 7.21 -14.17 -5.76
N LEU A 51 5.93 -14.58 -5.63
CA LEU A 51 5.23 -14.54 -4.36
C LEU A 51 5.87 -15.44 -3.30
N LEU A 52 6.28 -16.65 -3.68
CA LEU A 52 7.00 -17.55 -2.78
C LEU A 52 8.36 -16.95 -2.36
N ALA A 53 9.10 -16.37 -3.30
CA ALA A 53 10.39 -15.73 -3.01
C ALA A 53 10.28 -14.49 -2.09
N LEU A 54 9.11 -13.82 -2.07
CA LEU A 54 8.87 -12.71 -1.16
C LEU A 54 8.68 -13.15 0.29
N ASP A 55 8.35 -14.42 0.55
CA ASP A 55 8.20 -14.97 1.90
C ASP A 55 7.38 -14.07 2.84
N MET A 56 6.15 -13.74 2.44
CA MET A 56 5.31 -12.74 3.11
C MET A 56 4.98 -13.14 4.56
N GLN A 57 5.21 -12.23 5.51
CA GLN A 57 5.04 -12.49 6.95
C GLN A 57 3.86 -11.75 7.57
N ASP A 58 3.63 -10.49 7.20
CA ASP A 58 2.53 -9.69 7.75
C ASP A 58 1.19 -10.12 7.11
N LYS A 59 0.21 -10.44 7.96
CA LYS A 59 -1.14 -10.86 7.55
C LYS A 59 -2.20 -9.77 7.73
N THR A 60 -1.78 -8.57 8.10
CA THR A 60 -2.66 -7.49 8.61
C THR A 60 -2.65 -6.26 7.70
N TYR A 61 -2.07 -5.15 8.15
CA TYR A 61 -1.99 -3.89 7.40
C TYR A 61 -0.62 -3.69 6.75
N GLY A 62 0.44 -4.27 7.33
CA GLY A 62 1.82 -4.08 6.91
C GLY A 62 2.19 -4.81 5.62
N TRP A 63 1.42 -5.82 5.21
CA TRP A 63 1.74 -6.68 4.05
C TRP A 63 1.90 -5.89 2.75
N THR A 64 1.14 -4.81 2.57
CA THR A 64 1.22 -3.98 1.35
C THR A 64 2.61 -3.38 1.17
N VAL A 65 3.13 -2.84 2.26
CA VAL A 65 4.46 -2.22 2.35
C VAL A 65 5.54 -3.29 2.30
N GLU A 66 5.39 -4.34 3.11
CA GLU A 66 6.33 -5.48 3.14
C GLU A 66 6.55 -6.03 1.73
N MET A 67 5.47 -6.25 0.97
CA MET A 67 5.55 -6.79 -0.38
C MET A 67 6.33 -5.86 -1.32
N GLN A 68 6.06 -4.55 -1.29
CA GLN A 68 6.78 -3.59 -2.16
C GLN A 68 8.26 -3.47 -1.76
N LEU A 69 8.52 -3.46 -0.47
CA LEU A 69 9.86 -3.39 0.10
C LEU A 69 10.69 -4.63 -0.25
N LYS A 70 10.14 -5.82 -0.05
CA LYS A 70 10.82 -7.07 -0.42
C LYS A 70 10.98 -7.21 -1.92
N ALA A 71 9.98 -6.80 -2.71
CA ALA A 71 10.12 -6.75 -4.17
C ALA A 71 11.25 -5.80 -4.59
N ALA A 72 11.41 -4.66 -3.91
CA ALA A 72 12.52 -3.74 -4.12
C ALA A 72 13.87 -4.37 -3.76
N LYS A 73 13.99 -4.99 -2.58
CA LYS A 73 15.22 -5.65 -2.12
C LYS A 73 15.65 -6.79 -3.06
N LEU A 74 14.69 -7.55 -3.57
CA LEU A 74 14.90 -8.62 -4.55
C LEU A 74 15.03 -8.10 -6.00
N LYS A 75 15.07 -6.78 -6.21
CA LYS A 75 15.18 -6.12 -7.53
C LYS A 75 14.14 -6.61 -8.54
N MET A 76 12.95 -6.94 -8.07
CA MET A 76 11.85 -7.40 -8.92
C MET A 76 11.31 -6.25 -9.77
N ARG A 77 10.98 -6.55 -11.04
CA ARG A 77 10.33 -5.59 -11.93
C ARG A 77 8.90 -5.32 -11.45
N CYS A 78 8.63 -4.08 -11.08
CA CYS A 78 7.32 -3.63 -10.63
C CYS A 78 6.77 -2.58 -11.60
N VAL A 79 5.48 -2.68 -11.92
CA VAL A 79 4.75 -1.68 -12.72
C VAL A 79 3.48 -1.25 -12.02
N GLU A 80 3.16 0.03 -12.09
CA GLU A 80 1.87 0.56 -11.62
C GLU A 80 0.92 0.71 -12.81
N VAL A 81 -0.26 0.12 -12.71
CA VAL A 81 -1.31 0.18 -13.73
C VAL A 81 -2.42 1.07 -13.18
N PRO A 82 -2.84 2.13 -13.90
CA PRO A 82 -3.92 2.99 -13.43
C PRO A 82 -5.22 2.19 -13.34
N VAL A 83 -5.91 2.29 -12.19
CA VAL A 83 -7.20 1.60 -11.97
C VAL A 83 -8.30 2.61 -11.65
N ARG A 84 -9.51 2.35 -12.16
CA ARG A 84 -10.69 3.15 -11.81
C ARG A 84 -11.14 2.77 -10.41
N TYR A 85 -11.27 3.76 -9.52
CA TYR A 85 -11.66 3.54 -8.13
C TYR A 85 -12.98 4.22 -7.82
N ARG A 86 -14.03 3.42 -7.63
CA ARG A 86 -15.39 3.87 -7.38
C ARG A 86 -15.68 4.02 -5.89
N LYS A 87 -16.69 4.82 -5.55
CA LYS A 87 -17.18 4.91 -4.18
C LYS A 87 -17.72 3.55 -3.74
N ARG A 88 -17.32 3.11 -2.55
CA ARG A 88 -17.84 1.87 -1.96
C ARG A 88 -19.33 2.03 -1.68
N ILE A 89 -20.10 0.99 -2.00
CA ILE A 89 -21.48 0.82 -1.54
C ILE A 89 -21.40 0.22 -0.12
N GLY A 90 -21.87 0.96 0.89
CA GLY A 90 -21.81 0.57 2.31
C GLY A 90 -20.68 1.20 3.14
N PHE A 91 -20.73 1.01 4.46
CA PHE A 91 -19.81 1.65 5.41
C PHE A 91 -18.52 0.82 5.65
N SER A 92 -17.38 1.51 5.77
CA SER A 92 -16.10 0.87 6.10
C SER A 92 -16.00 0.63 7.61
N LYS A 93 -15.80 -0.63 8.01
CA LYS A 93 -15.55 -1.01 9.42
C LYS A 93 -14.25 -0.43 9.99
N ILE A 94 -13.33 0.03 9.14
CA ILE A 94 -11.94 0.39 9.52
C ILE A 94 -11.60 1.85 9.19
N SER A 95 -11.94 2.34 7.99
CA SER A 95 -11.55 3.69 7.53
C SER A 95 -12.42 4.82 8.07
N GLY A 96 -13.44 4.49 8.88
CA GLY A 96 -14.35 5.46 9.52
C GLY A 96 -14.02 5.77 10.97
N THR A 97 -13.01 5.12 11.57
CA THR A 97 -12.62 5.37 12.98
C THR A 97 -11.18 5.89 13.08
N VAL A 98 -10.99 6.86 13.98
CA VAL A 98 -9.67 7.44 14.28
C VAL A 98 -8.70 6.36 14.79
N LYS A 99 -9.17 5.43 15.63
CA LYS A 99 -8.39 4.28 16.12
C LYS A 99 -7.91 3.38 14.97
N GLY A 100 -8.78 3.00 14.04
CA GLY A 100 -8.42 2.14 12.91
C GLY A 100 -7.38 2.79 11.99
N THR A 101 -7.48 4.10 11.80
CA THR A 101 -6.50 4.88 11.03
C THR A 101 -5.13 4.91 11.71
N ILE A 102 -5.09 5.19 13.02
CA ILE A 102 -3.83 5.27 13.79
C ILE A 102 -3.14 3.91 13.86
N LEU A 103 -3.89 2.83 14.11
CA LEU A 103 -3.36 1.46 14.14
C LEU A 103 -2.76 1.06 12.79
N ALA A 104 -3.46 1.35 11.68
CA ALA A 104 -2.95 1.08 10.34
C ALA A 104 -1.68 1.89 10.03
N GLY A 105 -1.67 3.19 10.37
CA GLY A 105 -0.51 4.06 10.20
C GLY A 105 0.69 3.59 11.03
N TYR A 106 0.49 3.29 12.32
CA TYR A 106 1.53 2.75 13.19
C TYR A 106 2.10 1.44 12.65
N LYS A 107 1.24 0.50 12.20
CA LYS A 107 1.71 -0.79 11.67
C LYS A 107 2.51 -0.62 10.38
N ILE A 108 2.06 0.27 9.48
CA ILE A 108 2.80 0.62 8.27
C ILE A 108 4.18 1.18 8.61
N LEU A 109 4.25 2.15 9.52
CA LEU A 109 5.52 2.75 9.97
C LEU A 109 6.42 1.69 10.61
N TYR A 110 5.88 0.90 11.54
CA TYR A 110 6.60 -0.18 12.19
C TYR A 110 7.19 -1.16 11.17
N THR A 111 6.44 -1.55 10.14
CA THR A 111 6.95 -2.43 9.08
C THR A 111 8.07 -1.77 8.26
N ILE A 112 7.96 -0.47 7.96
CA ILE A 112 9.03 0.28 7.27
C ILE A 112 10.32 0.28 8.10
N PHE A 113 10.23 0.50 9.40
CA PHE A 113 11.41 0.54 10.27
C PHE A 113 11.94 -0.85 10.64
N LYS A 114 11.07 -1.85 10.76
CA LYS A 114 11.46 -3.25 11.06
C LYS A 114 12.36 -3.84 9.97
N TYR A 115 12.12 -3.46 8.71
CA TYR A 115 12.85 -3.96 7.56
C TYR A 115 13.92 -3.00 7.04
N LEU A 116 14.18 -1.89 7.74
CA LEU A 116 15.27 -0.97 7.41
C LEU A 116 16.58 -1.71 7.60
#